data_AF-A0A845R3X5-F1
#
_entry.id   AF-A0A845R3X5-F1
#
_cell.length_a   1.000
_cell.length_b   1.000
_cell.length_c   1.000
_cell.angle_alpha   90.00
_cell.angle_beta   90.00
_cell.angle_gamma   90.00
#
_symmetry.space_group_name_H-M   'P 1'
#
loop_
_entity.id
_entity.type
_entity.pdbx_description
1 polymer ?
#
loop_
_entity_poly.entity_id
_entity_poly.type
_entity_poly.pdbx_seq_one_letter_code
_entity_poly.pdbx_strand_id
1 'polypeptide(L)'
;MIEVPKHTRNIMSKAYSKINSEHLEQLELHANNVDEFLKLDNITDILDDTDTILTYLGFDENDDLTDFGRELQNLYDDIYYNN
;
A
#
# COMPACT_ATOMS: atom_id res chain seq x y z
N MET A 1 6.68 -0.86 -18.97
CA MET A 1 6.72 -1.76 -17.82
C MET A 1 7.73 -1.23 -16.85
N ILE A 2 7.25 -0.57 -15.79
CA ILE A 2 8.08 -0.06 -14.70
C ILE A 2 8.32 -1.25 -13.78
N GLU A 3 9.58 -1.58 -13.50
CA GLU A 3 9.87 -2.71 -12.64
C GLU A 3 9.70 -2.30 -11.18
N VAL A 4 8.60 -2.75 -10.57
CA VAL A 4 8.33 -2.51 -9.13
C VAL A 4 9.48 -3.07 -8.28
N PRO A 5 10.14 -2.25 -7.44
CA PRO A 5 11.25 -2.71 -6.60
C PRO A 5 10.84 -3.86 -5.66
N LYS A 6 11.74 -4.81 -5.42
CA LYS A 6 11.48 -5.97 -4.54
C LYS A 6 11.00 -5.57 -3.13
N HIS A 7 11.50 -4.45 -2.62
CA HIS A 7 11.09 -3.93 -1.30
C HIS A 7 9.60 -3.53 -1.29
N THR A 8 9.15 -2.79 -2.30
CA THR A 8 7.75 -2.43 -2.53
C THR A 8 6.85 -3.67 -2.57
N ARG A 9 7.26 -4.71 -3.30
CA ARG A 9 6.50 -5.97 -3.38
C ARG A 9 6.30 -6.61 -2.01
N ASN A 10 7.33 -6.60 -1.17
CA ASN A 10 7.28 -7.22 0.15
C ASN A 10 6.36 -6.45 1.10
N ILE A 11 6.44 -5.11 1.13
CA ILE A 11 5.59 -4.28 1.98
C ILE A 11 4.13 -4.43 1.55
N MET A 12 3.83 -4.33 0.25
CA MET A 12 2.47 -4.48 -0.24
C MET A 12 1.91 -5.87 0.01
N SER A 13 2.72 -6.93 -0.11
CA SER A 13 2.31 -8.28 0.26
C SER A 13 1.94 -8.41 1.75
N LYS A 14 2.74 -7.81 2.62
CA LYS A 14 2.42 -7.72 4.05
C LYS A 14 1.13 -6.91 4.29
N ALA A 15 0.94 -5.83 3.54
CA ALA A 15 -0.23 -4.97 3.64
C ALA A 15 -1.53 -5.69 3.24
N TYR A 16 -1.59 -6.28 2.05
CA TYR A 16 -2.75 -7.07 1.61
C TYR A 16 -3.04 -8.26 2.52
N SER A 17 -2.02 -8.88 3.15
CA SER A 17 -2.23 -9.96 4.12
C SER A 17 -2.86 -9.50 5.44
N LYS A 18 -2.73 -8.21 5.78
CA LYS A 18 -3.30 -7.59 6.98
C LYS A 18 -4.73 -7.10 6.74
N ILE A 19 -5.10 -6.83 5.50
CA ILE A 19 -6.48 -6.49 5.13
C ILE A 19 -7.31 -7.77 5.24
N ASN A 20 -8.18 -7.84 6.26
CA ASN A 20 -9.18 -8.91 6.33
C ASN A 20 -10.34 -8.60 5.37
N SER A 21 -11.16 -9.61 5.07
CA SER A 21 -12.31 -9.47 4.14
C SER A 21 -13.34 -8.40 4.55
N GLU A 22 -13.35 -7.98 5.82
CA GLU A 22 -14.31 -6.99 6.37
C GLU A 22 -13.84 -5.54 6.14
N HIS A 23 -12.53 -5.27 6.25
CA HIS A 23 -11.96 -3.97 5.88
C HIS A 23 -11.84 -3.79 4.36
N LEU A 24 -11.78 -4.90 3.62
CA LEU A 24 -11.67 -4.91 2.15
C LEU A 24 -12.89 -4.26 1.48
N GLU A 25 -14.11 -4.46 2.02
CA GLU A 25 -15.33 -3.78 1.55
C GLU A 25 -15.35 -2.29 1.91
N GLN A 26 -14.76 -1.91 3.05
CA GLN A 26 -14.71 -0.51 3.51
C GLN A 26 -13.64 0.32 2.81
N LEU A 27 -12.66 -0.34 2.21
CA LEU A 27 -11.50 0.31 1.63
C LEU A 27 -11.77 0.95 0.27
N GLU A 28 -12.93 0.73 -0.39
CA GLU A 28 -13.17 1.03 -1.81
C GLU A 28 -12.02 0.61 -2.76
N LEU A 29 -11.00 -0.11 -2.25
CA LEU A 29 -9.98 -0.73 -3.04
C LEU A 29 -10.74 -1.70 -3.94
N HIS A 30 -10.61 -1.49 -5.24
CA HIS A 30 -10.60 -2.59 -6.19
C HIS A 30 -9.46 -3.52 -5.78
N ALA A 31 -9.60 -4.25 -4.66
CA ALA A 31 -8.59 -5.00 -3.93
C ALA A 31 -8.12 -6.15 -4.80
N ASN A 32 -7.35 -5.70 -5.77
CA ASN A 32 -6.65 -6.43 -6.74
C ASN A 32 -5.44 -6.87 -5.95
N ASN A 33 -5.40 -8.15 -5.65
CA ASN A 33 -4.40 -8.83 -4.85
C ASN A 33 -2.96 -8.39 -5.19
N VAL A 34 -1.98 -8.83 -4.38
CA VAL A 34 -0.55 -8.61 -4.67
C VAL A 34 -0.20 -8.86 -6.14
N ASP A 35 -0.74 -9.91 -6.77
CA ASP A 35 -0.43 -10.24 -8.16
C ASP A 35 -0.97 -9.22 -9.18
N GLU A 36 -2.01 -8.46 -8.84
CA GLU A 36 -2.53 -7.38 -9.67
C GLU A 36 -1.85 -6.05 -9.36
N PHE A 37 -1.50 -5.77 -8.11
CA PHE A 37 -0.59 -4.67 -7.77
C PHE A 37 0.74 -4.78 -8.54
N LEU A 38 1.27 -6.00 -8.67
CA LEU A 38 2.48 -6.28 -9.44
C LEU A 38 2.34 -6.11 -10.95
N LYS A 39 1.11 -5.99 -11.46
CA LYS A 39 0.79 -5.72 -12.88
C LYS A 39 0.50 -4.24 -13.13
N LEU A 40 0.50 -3.40 -12.09
CA LEU A 40 0.34 -1.96 -12.27
C LEU A 40 1.54 -1.42 -13.03
N ASP A 41 1.25 -0.92 -14.24
CA ASP A 41 2.23 -0.25 -15.10
C ASP A 41 2.29 1.27 -14.84
N ASN A 42 1.40 1.77 -13.98
CA ASN A 42 1.25 3.19 -13.66
C ASN A 42 1.66 3.46 -12.20
N ILE A 43 2.65 4.34 -12.03
CA ILE A 43 3.13 4.80 -10.71
C ILE A 43 1.98 5.45 -9.92
N THR A 44 1.08 6.18 -10.58
CA THR A 44 -0.05 6.83 -9.91
C THR A 44 -0.95 5.82 -9.22
N ASP A 45 -1.29 4.71 -9.90
CA ASP A 45 -2.14 3.66 -9.32
C ASP A 45 -1.46 3.01 -8.11
N ILE A 46 -0.14 2.83 -8.16
CA ILE A 46 0.65 2.30 -7.04
C ILE A 46 0.65 3.26 -5.84
N LEU A 47 0.76 4.56 -6.10
CA LEU A 47 0.72 5.60 -5.06
C LEU A 47 -0.68 5.67 -4.42
N ASP A 48 -1.74 5.66 -5.22
CA ASP A 48 -3.12 5.72 -4.75
C ASP A 48 -3.47 4.50 -3.88
N ASP A 49 -3.05 3.30 -4.29
CA ASP A 49 -3.22 2.08 -3.48
C ASP A 49 -2.44 2.16 -2.16
N THR A 50 -1.21 2.67 -2.20
CA THR A 50 -0.36 2.79 -0.99
C THR A 50 -0.95 3.81 -0.01
N ASP A 51 -1.43 4.96 -0.51
CA ASP A 51 -2.08 6.01 0.29
C ASP A 51 -3.38 5.53 0.93
N THR A 52 -4.19 4.79 0.15
CA THR A 52 -5.42 4.20 0.66
C THR A 52 -5.11 3.20 1.77
N ILE A 53 -4.14 2.31 1.59
CA ILE A 53 -3.79 1.35 2.65
C ILE A 53 -3.17 2.05 3.87
N LEU A 54 -2.35 3.08 3.67
CA LEU A 54 -1.78 3.89 4.74
C LEU A 54 -2.88 4.56 5.58
N THR A 55 -3.91 5.11 4.95
CA THR A 55 -5.03 5.76 5.64
C THR A 55 -5.76 4.80 6.59
N TYR A 56 -5.94 3.54 6.20
CA TYR A 56 -6.73 2.58 6.98
C TYR A 56 -5.92 1.70 7.93
N LEU A 57 -4.66 1.38 7.60
CA LEU A 57 -3.81 0.49 8.40
C LEU A 57 -2.61 1.19 9.03
N GLY A 58 -2.34 2.44 8.64
CA GLY A 58 -1.14 3.16 9.04
C GLY A 58 -1.24 3.84 10.39
N PHE A 59 -2.44 4.18 10.81
CA PHE A 59 -2.71 4.93 12.03
C PHE A 59 -3.35 4.05 13.11
N ASP A 60 -3.08 4.34 14.38
CA ASP A 60 -3.78 3.74 15.51
C ASP A 60 -5.02 4.57 15.89
N GLU A 61 -5.66 4.19 17.00
CA GLU A 61 -6.87 4.85 17.51
C GLU A 61 -6.68 6.32 17.96
N ASN A 62 -5.43 6.79 18.08
CA ASN A 62 -5.09 8.17 18.46
C ASN A 62 -4.62 9.00 17.26
N ASP A 63 -4.83 8.53 16.03
CA ASP A 63 -4.29 9.11 14.80
C ASP A 63 -2.75 9.16 14.77
N ASP A 64 -2.09 8.32 15.59
CA ASP A 64 -0.63 8.22 15.62
C ASP A 64 -0.15 7.18 14.59
N LEU A 65 0.94 7.53 13.91
CA LEU A 65 1.57 6.70 12.90
C LEU A 65 2.22 5.47 13.54
N THR A 66 1.64 4.31 13.27
CA THR A 66 2.14 3.01 13.74
C THR A 66 3.46 2.65 13.07
N ASP A 67 4.18 1.67 13.62
CA ASP A 67 5.38 1.14 12.94
C ASP A 67 5.08 0.65 11.53
N PHE A 68 3.90 0.06 11.32
CA PHE A 68 3.47 -0.39 10.00
C PHE A 68 3.10 0.78 9.08
N GLY A 69 2.44 1.81 9.60
CA GLY A 69 2.18 3.03 8.86
C GLY A 69 3.47 3.73 8.43
N ARG A 70 4.50 3.74 9.28
CA ARG A 70 5.82 4.31 8.92
C ARG A 70 6.46 3.56 7.77
N GLU A 71 6.32 2.22 7.73
CA GLU A 71 6.78 1.42 6.58
C GLU A 71 6.01 1.80 5.30
N LEU A 72 4.70 2.00 5.37
CA LEU A 72 3.86 2.39 4.22
C LEU A 72 4.14 3.83 3.76
N GLN A 73 4.31 4.79 4.67
CA GLN A 73 4.67 6.17 4.34
C GLN A 73 6.05 6.23 3.67
N ASN A 74 7.03 5.52 4.21
CA ASN A 74 8.36 5.44 3.59
C ASN A 74 8.28 4.84 2.20
N LEU A 75 7.43 3.82 2.00
CA LEU A 75 7.20 3.24 0.68
C LEU A 75 6.59 4.27 -0.28
N TYR A 76 5.54 4.98 0.15
CA TYR A 76 4.90 6.04 -0.63
C TYR A 76 5.92 7.11 -1.04
N ASP A 77 6.70 7.60 -0.09
CA ASP A 77 7.74 8.61 -0.31
C ASP A 77 8.81 8.11 -1.27
N ASP A 78 9.27 6.86 -1.11
CA ASP A 78 10.23 6.24 -2.01
C ASP A 78 9.69 6.16 -3.44
N ILE A 79 8.41 5.83 -3.60
CA ILE A 79 7.79 5.77 -4.92
C ILE A 79 7.68 7.16 -5.53
N TYR A 80 7.18 8.13 -4.77
CA TYR A 80 6.91 9.49 -5.22
C TYR A 80 8.19 10.28 -5.57
N TYR A 81 9.26 10.12 -4.78
CA TYR A 81 10.49 10.89 -4.94
C TYR A 81 11.58 10.19 -5.78
N ASN A 82 11.56 8.86 -5.90
CA ASN A 82 12.64 8.10 -6.54
C ASN A 82 12.26 7.34 -7.83
N ASN A 83 11.04 7.50 -8.38
CA ASN A 83 10.65 6.93 -9.69
C ASN A 83 10.45 7.98 -10.78
#